data_AF-A0A1G3GDA8-F1
#
_entry.id   AF-A0A1G3GDA8-F1
#
_cell.length_a   1.000
_cell.length_b   1.000
_cell.length_c   1.000
_cell.angle_alpha   90.00
_cell.angle_beta   90.00
_cell.angle_gamma   90.00
#
_symmetry.space_group_name_H-M   'P 1'
#
loop_
_entity.id
_entity.type
_entity.pdbx_description
1 polymer ?
#
loop_
_entity_poly.entity_id
_entity_poly.type
_entity_poly.pdbx_seq_one_letter_code
_entity_poly.pdbx_strand_id
1 'polypeptide(L)' 'MMQIRNAIWTIDGRIDCEVNFPVWGWMQFTADHSDTEAHGRAIYEAAFELGPAPYVLPQPD' A
#
# COMPACT_ATOMS: atom_id res chain seq x y z
N MET A 1 3.64 0.58 16.33
CA MET A 1 3.72 1.45 15.14
C MET A 1 3.58 0.54 13.93
N MET A 2 2.68 0.86 13.01
CA MET A 2 2.50 0.09 11.77
C MET A 2 3.74 0.25 10.90
N GLN A 3 4.28 -0.85 10.39
CA GLN A 3 5.46 -0.82 9.52
C GLN A 3 5.01 -1.13 8.08
N ILE A 4 5.34 -0.24 7.16
CA ILE A 4 5.00 -0.33 5.74
C ILE A 4 6.29 -0.19 4.93
N ARG A 5 6.38 -0.92 3.81
CA ARG A 5 7.47 -0.78 2.83
C ARG A 5 6.98 -1.04 1.41
N ASN A 6 7.83 -0.75 0.44
CA ASN A 6 7.60 -1.04 -0.99
C ASN A 6 6.27 -0.46 -1.51
N ALA A 7 5.95 0.78 -1.12
CA ALA A 7 4.75 1.49 -1.55
C ALA A 7 4.86 1.91 -3.03
N ILE A 8 3.89 1.52 -3.84
CA ILE A 8 3.81 1.81 -5.28
C ILE A 8 2.37 2.20 -5.61
N TRP A 9 2.19 3.29 -6.36
CA TRP A 9 0.87 3.65 -6.87
C TRP A 9 0.32 2.56 -7.79
N THR A 10 -0.98 2.29 -7.69
CA THR A 10 -1.72 1.54 -8.70
C THR A 10 -2.25 2.50 -9.77
N ILE A 11 -2.73 1.95 -10.89
CA ILE A 11 -3.32 2.75 -11.97
C ILE A 11 -4.59 3.51 -11.55
N ASP A 12 -5.29 3.03 -10.52
CA ASP A 12 -6.57 3.57 -10.03
C ASP A 12 -6.43 4.45 -8.78
N GLY A 13 -5.21 4.81 -8.36
CA GLY A 13 -4.97 5.74 -7.25
C GLY A 13 -4.97 5.11 -5.86
N ARG A 14 -4.93 3.77 -5.79
CA ARG A 14 -4.62 3.00 -4.58
C ARG A 14 -3.11 2.80 -4.47
N ILE A 15 -2.65 2.20 -3.38
CA ILE A 15 -1.22 1.97 -3.13
C ILE A 15 -0.98 0.50 -2.83
N ASP A 16 -0.24 -0.20 -3.68
CA ASP A 16 0.29 -1.51 -3.36
C ASP A 16 1.48 -1.36 -2.41
N CYS A 17 1.49 -2.12 -1.32
CA CYS A 17 2.55 -2.07 -0.32
C CYS A 17 2.69 -3.41 0.43
N GLU A 18 3.72 -3.53 1.25
CA GLU A 18 3.82 -4.60 2.23
C GLU A 18 3.61 -4.06 3.65
N VAL A 19 2.77 -4.73 4.42
CA VAL A 19 2.46 -4.40 5.82
C VAL A 19 3.01 -5.49 6.72
N ASN A 20 3.75 -5.12 7.76
CA ASN A 20 4.20 -6.09 8.77
C ASN A 20 3.11 -6.35 9.80
N PHE A 21 2.47 -7.50 9.72
CA PHE A 21 1.52 -7.95 10.71
C PHE A 21 2.22 -8.73 11.84
N PRO A 22 1.83 -8.54 13.12
CA PRO A 22 2.53 -9.17 14.25
C PRO A 22 2.65 -10.70 14.20
N VAL A 23 1.67 -11.37 13.58
CA VAL A 23 1.60 -12.84 13.53
C VAL A 23 2.07 -13.41 12.19
N TRP A 24 1.75 -12.73 11.09
CA TRP A 24 2.01 -13.23 9.74
C TRP A 24 3.29 -12.67 9.10
N GLY A 25 3.91 -11.68 9.73
CA GLY A 25 5.05 -10.96 9.16
C GLY A 25 4.62 -10.03 8.03
N TRP A 26 5.52 -9.81 7.07
CA TRP A 26 5.27 -8.97 5.90
C TRP A 26 4.29 -9.63 4.93
N MET A 27 3.17 -8.98 4.68
CA MET A 27 2.18 -9.41 3.69
C MET A 27 1.89 -8.30 2.69
N GLN A 28 1.60 -8.70 1.45
CA GLN A 28 1.13 -7.78 0.42
C GLN A 28 -0.25 -7.25 0.76
N PHE A 29 -0.46 -5.95 0.54
CA PHE A 29 -1.72 -5.27 0.76
C PHE A 29 -1.91 -4.14 -0.25
N THR A 30 -3.11 -4.00 -0.79
CA THR A 30 -3.51 -2.86 -1.62
C THR A 30 -4.29 -1.89 -0.76
N ALA A 31 -3.66 -0.78 -0.36
CA ALA A 31 -4.25 0.22 0.49
C ALA A 31 -5.18 1.15 -0.31
N ASP A 32 -6.37 1.40 0.23
CA ASP A 32 -7.41 2.22 -0.37
C ASP A 32 -7.79 3.36 0.59
N HIS A 33 -7.77 4.60 0.11
CA HIS A 33 -8.19 5.76 0.89
C HIS A 33 -9.68 5.73 1.23
N SER A 34 -10.47 4.97 0.47
CA SER A 34 -11.91 4.78 0.62
C SER A 34 -12.28 3.47 1.33
N ASP A 35 -11.31 2.74 1.88
CA ASP A 35 -11.55 1.50 2.64
C ASP A 35 -12.62 1.74 3.72
N THR A 36 -13.57 0.81 3.85
CA THR A 36 -14.66 0.92 4.82
C THR A 36 -14.15 0.77 6.24
N GLU A 37 -13.07 0.01 6.45
CA GLU A 37 -12.44 -0.18 7.74
C GLU A 37 -11.45 0.94 8.06
N ALA A 38 -11.46 1.41 9.30
CA ALA A 38 -10.52 2.44 9.75
C ALA A 38 -9.06 1.98 9.65
N HIS A 39 -8.81 0.67 9.78
CA HIS A 39 -7.47 0.12 9.67
C HIS A 39 -6.91 0.23 8.23
N GLY A 40 -7.72 -0.07 7.22
CA GLY A 40 -7.32 0.06 5.81
C GLY A 40 -6.98 1.51 5.45
N ARG A 41 -7.78 2.47 5.90
CA ARG A 41 -7.49 3.91 5.69
C ARG A 41 -6.21 4.35 6.38
N ALA A 42 -5.95 3.88 7.60
CA ALA A 42 -4.69 4.17 8.29
C ALA A 42 -3.48 3.58 7.55
N ILE A 43 -3.61 2.39 6.94
CA ILE A 43 -2.56 1.81 6.09
C ILE A 43 -2.33 2.71 4.86
N TYR A 44 -3.40 3.20 4.22
CA TYR A 44 -3.30 4.12 3.09
C TYR A 44 -2.55 5.40 3.46
N GLU A 45 -2.92 6.06 4.56
CA GLU A 45 -2.27 7.29 5.03
C GLU A 45 -0.76 7.06 5.27
N ALA A 46 -0.40 5.99 5.98
CA ALA A 46 0.99 5.67 6.24
C ALA A 46 1.77 5.28 4.97
N ALA A 47 1.14 4.60 4.01
CA ALA A 47 1.76 4.28 2.72
C ALA A 47 1.96 5.55 1.86
N PHE A 48 1.00 6.49 1.92
CA PHE A 48 1.08 7.77 1.24
C PHE A 48 2.20 8.66 1.80
N GLU A 49 2.36 8.71 3.11
CA GLU A 49 3.43 9.47 3.78
C GLU A 49 4.85 8.97 3.43
N LEU A 50 5.00 7.71 3.02
CA LEU A 50 6.27 7.17 2.53
C LEU A 50 6.68 7.71 1.16
N GLY A 51 5.76 8.33 0.41
CA GLY A 51 5.98 8.76 -0.97
C GLY A 51 6.03 7.57 -1.93
N PRO A 52 4.88 6.98 -2.30
CA PRO A 52 4.83 5.79 -3.15
C PRO A 52 5.50 6.03 -4.50
N ALA A 53 6.23 5.02 -4.97
CA ALA A 53 6.81 5.06 -6.30
C ALA A 53 5.69 5.16 -7.37
N PRO A 54 5.94 5.82 -8.51
CA PRO A 54 4.96 5.86 -9.60
C PRO A 54 4.60 4.48 -10.13
N TYR A 55 3.35 4.31 -10.56
CA TYR A 55 2.95 3.14 -11.32
C TYR A 55 3.69 3.11 -12.67
N VAL A 56 4.23 1.95 -13.03
CA VAL A 56 4.85 1.70 -14.34
C VAL A 56 4.00 0.68 -15.09
N LEU A 57 3.49 1.09 -16.26
CA LEU A 57 2.76 0.18 -17.16
C LEU A 57 3.69 -0.98 -17.57
N PRO A 58 3.20 -2.24 -17.53
CA PRO A 58 3.94 -3.37 -18.08
C PRO A 58 4.29 -3.12 -19.55
N GLN A 59 5.54 -3.37 -19.92
CA GLN A 59 5.92 -3.32 -21.33
C GLN A 59 5.40 -4.58 -22.03
N PRO A 60 4.85 -4.46 -23.25
CA PRO A 60 4.55 -5.64 -24.05
C PRO A 60 5.84 -6.41 -24.36
N ASP A 61 5.74 -7.74 -24.38
CA ASP A 61 6.83 -8.66 -24.76
C ASP A 61 7.34 -8.43 -26.19
#